data_AF-A0A822H2H2-F1
#
_entry.id   AF-A0A822H2H2-F1
#
_cell.length_a   1.000
_cell.length_b   1.000
_cell.length_c   1.000
_cell.angle_alpha   90.00
_cell.angle_beta   90.00
_cell.angle_gamma   90.00
#
_symmetry.space_group_name_H-M   'P 1'
#
loop_
_entity.id
_entity.type
_entity.pdbx_description
1 polymer ?
#
loop_
_entity_poly.entity_id
_entity_poly.type
_entity_poly.pdbx_seq_one_letter_code
_entity_poly.pdbx_strand_id
1 'polypeptide(L)'
;NQLFERLCKFDLSSGEKYLRKFLTDDIIRDLYTNESLLLLDDEWKQLNEDRFNLRQIFPTGDTSKIVLPCNLERLIYNAKKTFSISNRTQSNLSPMQVIQGLQKLTQRLIIVKGDDRLSREAQYNATMLMNILLRSSLSSRQVLEIHRLTDEAFNWLCGEIETRFQQAQVQAGEMVGALAAQSLGEPATQMTLNTFHYAGVSAKNVTLGVPRLKEIINVSKKPKTPSLTVYLTGQALKILNN
;
A
#
# COMPACT_ATOMS: atom_id res chain seq x y z
N ASN A 1 15.65 -8.99 1.47
CA ASN A 1 14.97 -9.86 2.45
C ASN A 1 15.30 -9.46 3.87
N GLN A 2 16.57 -9.34 4.24
CA GLN A 2 17.00 -8.94 5.58
C GLN A 2 16.44 -7.59 6.06
N LEU A 3 16.34 -6.58 5.18
CA LEU A 3 15.75 -5.29 5.54
C LEU A 3 14.25 -5.39 5.91
N PHE A 4 13.50 -6.25 5.22
CA PHE A 4 12.07 -6.43 5.51
C PHE A 4 11.87 -7.12 6.87
N GLU A 5 12.66 -8.16 7.13
CA GLU A 5 12.67 -8.83 8.43
C GLU A 5 13.01 -7.85 9.56
N ARG A 6 14.03 -7.01 9.38
CA ARG A 6 14.39 -5.98 10.35
C ARG A 6 13.34 -4.88 10.56
N LEU A 7 12.43 -4.65 9.62
CA LEU A 7 11.44 -3.58 9.72
C LEU A 7 10.08 -4.05 10.23
N CYS A 8 9.74 -5.31 9.95
CA CYS A 8 8.39 -5.83 10.17
C CYS A 8 8.35 -6.97 11.19
N LYS A 9 9.43 -7.74 11.36
CA LYS A 9 9.43 -8.87 12.32
C LYS A 9 9.67 -8.36 13.73
N PHE A 10 8.77 -8.70 14.65
CA PHE A 10 8.91 -8.35 16.06
C PHE A 10 9.83 -9.35 16.77
N ASP A 11 11.12 -9.00 16.91
CA ASP A 11 12.12 -9.89 17.52
C ASP A 11 12.18 -9.73 19.05
N LEU A 12 11.57 -10.67 19.77
CA LEU A 12 11.64 -10.77 21.25
C LEU A 12 13.03 -11.23 21.75
N SER A 13 13.86 -11.79 20.89
CA SER A 13 15.22 -12.28 21.19
C SER A 13 16.23 -11.17 21.48
N SER A 14 15.88 -9.90 21.21
CA SER A 14 16.72 -8.72 21.43
C SER A 14 16.95 -8.38 22.92
N GLY A 15 16.32 -9.13 23.82
CA GLY A 15 16.48 -9.04 25.28
C GLY A 15 15.57 -8.01 25.93
N GLU A 16 15.12 -8.29 27.17
CA GLU A 16 14.17 -7.44 27.90
C GLU A 16 14.62 -5.98 28.03
N LYS A 17 15.93 -5.72 28.16
CA LYS A 17 16.49 -4.36 28.24
C LYS A 17 16.20 -3.51 27.01
N TYR A 18 16.04 -4.14 25.84
CA TYR A 18 15.66 -3.46 24.60
C TYR A 18 14.18 -3.08 24.61
N LEU A 19 13.33 -4.04 24.99
CA LEU A 19 11.87 -3.87 25.04
C LEU A 19 11.45 -2.78 26.06
N ARG A 20 12.13 -2.71 27.21
CA ARG A 20 11.90 -1.66 28.23
C ARG A 20 12.13 -0.23 27.73
N LYS A 21 12.80 -0.03 26.59
CA LYS A 21 12.98 1.31 26.01
C LYS A 21 11.70 1.89 25.41
N PHE A 22 10.72 1.05 25.10
CA PHE A 22 9.50 1.46 24.41
C PHE A 22 8.22 0.77 24.91
N LEU A 23 8.30 -0.24 25.77
CA LEU A 23 7.17 -0.88 26.43
C LEU A 23 7.24 -0.73 27.95
N THR A 24 6.08 -0.79 28.60
CA THR A 24 5.97 -0.90 30.06
C THR A 24 6.29 -2.31 30.55
N ASP A 25 6.75 -2.42 31.79
CA ASP A 25 7.20 -3.71 32.38
C ASP A 25 6.05 -4.75 32.46
N ASP A 26 4.80 -4.31 32.63
CA ASP A 26 3.64 -5.20 32.68
C ASP A 26 3.42 -5.92 31.35
N ILE A 27 3.51 -5.19 30.24
CA ILE A 27 3.31 -5.74 28.89
C ILE A 27 4.44 -6.70 28.51
N ILE A 28 5.66 -6.42 28.98
CA ILE A 28 6.80 -7.31 28.73
C ILE A 28 6.59 -8.68 29.37
N ARG A 29 5.92 -8.76 30.52
CA ARG A 29 5.59 -10.05 31.14
C ARG A 29 4.56 -10.83 30.31
N ASP A 30 3.52 -10.14 29.84
CA ASP A 30 2.47 -10.74 29.03
C ASP A 30 2.98 -11.22 27.65
N LEU A 31 4.06 -10.62 27.15
CA LEU A 31 4.66 -10.95 25.86
C LEU A 31 5.32 -12.34 25.81
N TYR A 32 5.82 -12.86 26.94
CA TYR A 32 6.43 -14.18 26.99
C TYR A 32 5.41 -15.32 27.14
N THR A 33 4.12 -15.00 27.12
CA THR A 33 3.04 -16.00 27.09
C THR A 33 3.01 -16.69 25.72
N ASN A 34 2.76 -18.01 25.71
CA ASN A 34 2.68 -18.79 24.47
C ASN A 34 1.66 -18.24 23.45
N GLU A 35 0.56 -17.67 23.93
CA GLU A 35 -0.48 -17.08 23.08
C GLU A 35 0.04 -15.86 22.29
N SER A 36 0.74 -14.94 22.96
CA SER A 36 1.34 -13.76 22.34
C SER A 36 2.39 -14.14 21.28
N LEU A 37 3.18 -15.18 21.54
CA LEU A 37 4.18 -15.67 20.59
C LEU A 37 3.54 -16.22 19.31
N LEU A 38 2.48 -17.03 19.46
CA LEU A 38 1.77 -17.61 18.32
C LEU A 38 1.11 -16.54 17.45
N LEU A 39 0.51 -15.52 18.07
CA LEU A 39 -0.10 -14.39 17.34
C LEU A 39 0.93 -13.58 16.54
N LEU A 40 2.12 -13.34 17.10
CA LEU A 40 3.21 -12.64 16.41
C LEU A 40 3.76 -13.46 15.23
N ASP A 41 3.87 -14.78 15.40
CA ASP A 41 4.27 -15.67 14.31
C ASP A 41 3.25 -15.68 13.17
N ASP A 42 1.94 -15.66 13.49
CA ASP A 42 0.88 -15.62 12.49
C ASP A 42 0.82 -14.25 11.78
N GLU A 43 1.03 -13.14 12.50
CA GLU A 43 1.20 -11.81 11.89
C GLU A 43 2.38 -11.83 10.89
N TRP A 44 3.50 -12.43 11.28
CA TRP A 44 4.68 -12.53 10.42
C TRP A 44 4.44 -13.38 9.17
N LYS A 45 3.73 -14.50 9.28
CA LYS A 45 3.32 -15.31 8.11
C LYS A 45 2.44 -14.50 7.17
N GLN A 46 1.43 -13.81 7.69
CA GLN A 46 0.52 -12.98 6.89
C GLN A 46 1.26 -11.89 6.11
N LEU A 47 2.23 -11.21 6.75
CA LEU A 47 3.04 -10.18 6.09
C LEU A 47 3.93 -10.74 4.97
N ASN A 48 4.41 -11.98 5.12
CA ASN A 48 5.17 -12.64 4.07
C ASN A 48 4.30 -13.04 2.88
N GLU A 49 3.07 -13.51 3.13
CA GLU A 49 2.08 -13.80 2.08
C GLU A 49 1.68 -12.53 1.32
N ASP A 50 1.35 -11.46 2.04
CA ASP A 50 1.02 -10.15 1.45
C ASP A 50 2.15 -9.64 0.55
N ARG A 51 3.40 -9.81 0.99
CA ARG A 51 4.58 -9.43 0.22
C ARG A 51 4.77 -10.29 -1.02
N PHE A 52 4.49 -11.59 -0.94
CA PHE A 52 4.50 -12.46 -2.12
C PHE A 52 3.46 -11.98 -3.13
N ASN A 53 2.24 -11.73 -2.66
CA ASN A 53 1.14 -11.24 -3.49
C ASN A 53 1.48 -9.89 -4.16
N LEU A 54 2.03 -8.93 -3.42
CA LEU A 54 2.46 -7.65 -3.99
C LEU A 54 3.49 -7.80 -5.10
N ARG A 55 4.41 -8.76 -5.01
CA ARG A 55 5.42 -9.00 -6.06
C ARG A 55 4.82 -9.60 -7.33
N GLN A 56 3.73 -10.34 -7.20
CA GLN A 56 2.97 -10.84 -8.35
C GLN A 56 2.17 -9.70 -9.00
N ILE A 57 1.55 -8.83 -8.19
CA ILE A 57 0.76 -7.69 -8.68
C ILE A 57 1.67 -6.62 -9.32
N PHE A 58 2.82 -6.33 -8.72
CA PHE A 58 3.77 -5.30 -9.16
C PHE A 58 5.14 -5.90 -9.51
N PRO A 59 5.29 -6.56 -10.67
CA PRO A 59 6.52 -7.27 -11.04
C PRO A 59 7.71 -6.33 -11.29
N THR A 60 7.47 -5.07 -11.66
CA THR A 60 8.52 -4.07 -11.92
C THR A 60 9.03 -3.36 -10.66
N GLY A 61 8.30 -3.46 -9.54
CA GLY A 61 8.69 -2.84 -8.28
C GLY A 61 8.52 -1.31 -8.19
N ASP A 62 7.85 -0.68 -9.16
CA ASP A 62 7.58 0.77 -9.15
C ASP A 62 6.52 1.13 -8.10
N THR A 63 6.95 1.48 -6.89
CA THR A 63 6.06 1.93 -5.80
C THR A 63 5.52 3.35 -6.01
N SER A 64 6.16 4.17 -6.86
CA SER A 64 5.78 5.56 -7.14
C SER A 64 4.43 5.72 -7.84
N LYS A 65 3.83 4.63 -8.33
CA LYS A 65 2.57 4.61 -9.08
C LYS A 65 1.37 4.21 -8.23
N ILE A 66 1.56 3.82 -6.97
CA ILE A 66 0.47 3.31 -6.14
C ILE A 66 -0.26 4.48 -5.49
N VAL A 67 -1.55 4.64 -5.79
CA VAL A 67 -2.43 5.65 -5.20
C VAL A 67 -3.45 4.95 -4.32
N LEU A 68 -3.52 5.34 -3.04
CA LEU A 68 -4.42 4.77 -2.05
C LEU A 68 -5.20 5.88 -1.31
N PRO A 69 -6.43 5.61 -0.86
CA PRO A 69 -7.38 6.64 -0.38
C PRO A 69 -7.00 7.30 0.95
N CYS A 70 -6.00 6.80 1.68
CA CYS A 70 -5.58 7.37 2.97
C CYS A 70 -4.05 7.46 3.05
N ASN A 71 -3.54 8.64 3.38
CA ASN A 71 -2.12 8.83 3.69
C ASN A 71 -1.85 8.46 5.16
N LEU A 72 -1.47 7.20 5.40
CA LEU A 72 -1.23 6.68 6.74
C LEU A 72 -0.08 7.38 7.47
N GLU A 73 0.98 7.77 6.77
CA GLU A 73 2.11 8.48 7.38
C GLU A 73 1.65 9.81 8.00
N ARG A 74 0.79 10.54 7.30
CA ARG A 74 0.22 11.80 7.79
C ARG A 74 -0.74 11.57 8.96
N LEU A 75 -1.56 10.52 8.92
CA LEU A 75 -2.46 10.17 10.02
C LEU A 75 -1.69 9.79 11.28
N ILE A 76 -0.62 9.00 11.15
CA ILE A 76 0.28 8.65 12.26
C ILE A 76 0.99 9.88 12.81
N TYR A 77 1.44 10.79 11.93
CA TYR A 77 2.04 12.06 12.35
C TYR A 77 1.05 12.91 13.15
N ASN A 78 -0.19 13.02 12.68
CA ASN A 78 -1.26 13.73 13.38
C ASN A 78 -1.54 13.10 14.75
N ALA A 79 -1.65 11.77 14.82
CA ALA A 79 -1.82 11.05 16.08
C ALA A 79 -0.69 11.39 17.06
N LYS A 80 0.57 11.36 16.61
CA LYS A 80 1.73 11.74 17.44
C LYS A 80 1.63 13.16 17.97
N LYS A 81 1.14 14.10 17.16
CA LYS A 81 0.98 15.50 17.57
C LYS A 81 -0.18 15.70 18.55
N THR A 82 -1.33 15.10 18.29
CA THR A 82 -2.52 15.22 19.16
C THR A 82 -2.27 14.67 20.55
N PHE A 83 -1.63 13.50 20.64
CA PHE A 83 -1.34 12.83 21.92
C PHE A 83 0.03 13.19 22.52
N SER A 84 0.73 14.18 21.96
CA SER A 84 2.05 14.63 22.41
C SER A 84 3.09 13.50 22.56
N ILE A 85 3.04 12.51 21.66
CA ILE A 85 3.90 11.33 21.68
C ILE A 85 5.30 11.70 21.23
N SER A 86 6.27 11.47 22.11
CA SER A 86 7.69 11.71 21.85
C SER A 86 8.44 10.39 21.66
N ASN A 87 9.59 10.43 20.97
CA ASN A 87 10.47 9.26 20.76
C ASN A 87 11.08 8.69 22.06
N ARG A 88 10.72 9.21 23.23
CA ARG A 88 11.13 8.71 24.56
C ARG A 88 9.98 8.12 25.37
N THR A 89 8.74 8.26 24.88
CA THR A 89 7.58 7.70 25.56
C THR A 89 7.60 6.18 25.51
N GLN A 90 7.17 5.55 26.60
CA GLN A 90 6.87 4.13 26.65
C GLN A 90 5.41 3.94 26.26
N SER A 91 5.14 2.97 25.40
CA SER A 91 3.80 2.59 24.99
C SER A 91 3.20 1.64 26.02
N ASN A 92 1.92 1.87 26.33
CA ASN A 92 1.05 1.01 27.12
C ASN A 92 0.23 0.04 26.26
N LEU A 93 0.54 -0.07 24.96
CA LEU A 93 -0.20 -0.89 24.01
C LEU A 93 0.41 -2.30 23.90
N SER A 94 -0.44 -3.33 24.00
CA SER A 94 -0.02 -4.72 23.79
C SER A 94 -0.01 -5.09 22.30
N PRO A 95 0.95 -5.88 21.80
CA PRO A 95 0.92 -6.39 20.43
C PRO A 95 -0.37 -7.13 20.07
N MET A 96 -0.97 -7.84 21.04
CA MET A 96 -2.26 -8.51 20.84
C MET A 96 -3.36 -7.51 20.51
N GLN A 97 -3.38 -6.37 21.21
CA GLN A 97 -4.35 -5.30 20.94
C GLN A 97 -4.13 -4.67 19.55
N VAL A 98 -2.87 -4.53 19.12
CA VAL A 98 -2.55 -4.06 17.75
C VAL A 98 -3.13 -5.00 16.70
N ILE A 99 -2.81 -6.30 16.81
CA ILE A 99 -3.25 -7.32 15.84
C ILE A 99 -4.78 -7.41 15.81
N GLN A 100 -5.42 -7.49 16.97
CA GLN A 100 -6.89 -7.55 17.06
C GLN A 100 -7.54 -6.26 16.59
N GLY A 101 -6.95 -5.10 16.88
CA GLY A 101 -7.42 -3.80 16.42
C GLY A 101 -7.37 -3.70 14.90
N LEU A 102 -6.28 -4.15 14.28
CA LEU A 102 -6.17 -4.21 12.82
C LEU A 102 -7.14 -5.19 12.18
N GLN A 103 -7.33 -6.38 12.75
CA GLN A 103 -8.32 -7.34 12.25
C GLN A 103 -9.74 -6.75 12.30
N LYS A 104 -10.10 -6.09 13.40
CA LYS A 104 -11.37 -5.38 13.54
C LYS A 104 -11.50 -4.24 12.54
N LEU A 105 -10.43 -3.45 12.32
CA LEU A 105 -10.43 -2.38 11.35
C LEU A 105 -10.67 -2.91 9.94
N THR A 106 -9.90 -3.92 9.49
CA THR A 106 -10.06 -4.54 8.17
C THR A 106 -11.47 -5.09 7.94
N GLN A 107 -12.11 -5.66 8.97
CA GLN A 107 -13.49 -6.14 8.87
C GLN A 107 -14.52 -5.01 8.68
N ARG A 108 -14.26 -3.80 9.21
CA ARG A 108 -15.14 -2.64 9.07
C ARG A 108 -15.03 -1.93 7.73
N LEU A 109 -13.91 -2.11 7.01
CA LEU A 109 -13.67 -1.46 5.72
C LEU A 109 -14.46 -2.14 4.58
N ILE A 110 -15.79 -2.03 4.60
CA ILE A 110 -16.69 -2.70 3.63
C ILE A 110 -16.89 -1.83 2.38
N ILE A 111 -16.67 -2.41 1.20
CA ILE A 111 -16.98 -1.83 -0.12
C ILE A 111 -18.14 -2.58 -0.77
N VAL A 112 -18.02 -3.90 -0.89
CA VAL A 112 -19.04 -4.80 -1.43
C VAL A 112 -19.88 -5.30 -0.25
N LYS A 113 -21.16 -4.95 -0.26
CA LYS A 113 -22.13 -5.40 0.75
C LYS A 113 -22.66 -6.77 0.35
N GLY A 114 -22.61 -7.75 1.26
CA GLY A 114 -23.19 -9.08 1.07
C GLY A 114 -22.42 -10.17 1.82
N ASP A 115 -23.15 -11.16 2.33
CA ASP A 115 -22.59 -12.29 3.10
C ASP A 115 -22.39 -13.56 2.27
N ASP A 116 -22.83 -13.55 1.01
CA ASP A 116 -22.65 -14.65 0.08
C ASP A 116 -21.17 -14.87 -0.24
N ARG A 117 -20.86 -16.07 -0.75
CA ARG A 117 -19.47 -16.46 -1.03
C ARG A 117 -18.81 -15.51 -2.05
N LEU A 118 -19.55 -15.06 -3.05
CA LEU A 118 -19.04 -14.18 -4.10
C LEU A 118 -18.81 -12.76 -3.58
N SER A 119 -19.73 -12.21 -2.79
CA SER A 119 -19.54 -10.89 -2.18
C SER A 119 -18.34 -10.85 -1.25
N ARG A 120 -18.09 -11.90 -0.46
CA ARG A 120 -16.90 -11.98 0.40
C ARG A 120 -15.59 -12.02 -0.40
N GLU A 121 -15.56 -12.77 -1.50
CA GLU A 121 -14.41 -12.82 -2.39
C GLU A 121 -14.18 -11.47 -3.11
N ALA A 122 -15.25 -10.85 -3.60
CA ALA A 122 -15.20 -9.54 -4.23
C ALA A 122 -14.72 -8.46 -3.25
N GLN A 123 -15.20 -8.50 -2.00
CA GLN A 123 -14.79 -7.60 -0.93
C GLN A 123 -13.30 -7.77 -0.58
N TYR A 124 -12.83 -9.02 -0.47
CA TYR A 124 -11.42 -9.32 -0.23
C TYR A 124 -10.52 -8.74 -1.33
N ASN A 125 -10.89 -8.96 -2.60
CA ASN A 125 -10.14 -8.47 -3.75
C ASN A 125 -10.16 -6.93 -3.84
N ALA A 126 -11.33 -6.30 -3.60
CA ALA A 126 -11.48 -4.85 -3.67
C ALA A 126 -10.66 -4.10 -2.62
N THR A 127 -10.47 -4.68 -1.44
CA THR A 127 -9.73 -4.06 -0.33
C THR A 127 -8.31 -4.58 -0.16
N MET A 128 -7.86 -5.51 -1.00
CA MET A 128 -6.59 -6.22 -0.84
C MET A 128 -5.39 -5.28 -0.65
N LEU A 129 -5.19 -4.33 -1.56
CA LEU A 129 -4.04 -3.40 -1.50
C LEU A 129 -4.09 -2.49 -0.27
N MET A 130 -5.29 -2.02 0.11
CA MET A 130 -5.48 -1.19 1.29
C MET A 130 -5.15 -1.97 2.56
N ASN A 131 -5.61 -3.22 2.66
CA ASN A 131 -5.34 -4.09 3.79
C ASN A 131 -3.86 -4.44 3.90
N ILE A 132 -3.17 -4.68 2.78
CA ILE A 132 -1.73 -4.90 2.76
C ILE A 132 -0.98 -3.65 3.26
N LEU A 133 -1.39 -2.45 2.80
CA LEU A 133 -0.80 -1.21 3.30
C LEU A 133 -0.99 -1.08 4.81
N LEU A 134 -2.22 -1.25 5.31
CA LEU A 134 -2.53 -1.16 6.74
C LEU A 134 -1.70 -2.15 7.56
N ARG A 135 -1.64 -3.43 7.15
CA ARG A 135 -0.84 -4.45 7.84
C ARG A 135 0.65 -4.14 7.82
N SER A 136 1.18 -3.63 6.71
CA SER A 136 2.60 -3.27 6.61
C SER A 136 2.97 -2.04 7.46
N SER A 137 2.16 -0.98 7.41
CA SER A 137 2.41 0.29 8.11
C SER A 137 2.09 0.25 9.60
N LEU A 138 1.11 -0.58 10.00
CA LEU A 138 0.65 -0.67 11.39
C LEU A 138 1.01 -2.02 12.04
N SER A 139 1.98 -2.75 11.50
CA SER A 139 2.49 -3.96 12.16
C SER A 139 2.91 -3.70 13.60
N SER A 140 2.82 -4.72 14.46
CA SER A 140 3.16 -4.64 15.89
C SER A 140 4.48 -3.92 16.15
N ARG A 141 5.51 -4.24 15.36
CA ARG A 141 6.81 -3.57 15.40
C ARG A 141 6.76 -2.08 15.03
N GLN A 142 6.12 -1.74 13.92
CA GLN A 142 6.03 -0.34 13.46
C GLN A 142 5.32 0.53 14.50
N VAL A 143 4.21 0.03 15.04
CA VAL A 143 3.37 0.76 16.01
C VAL A 143 4.12 0.97 17.32
N LEU A 144 4.78 -0.07 17.85
CA LEU A 144 5.38 -0.04 19.19
C LEU A 144 6.80 0.52 19.21
N GLU A 145 7.64 0.16 18.24
CA GLU A 145 9.06 0.52 18.25
C GLU A 145 9.33 1.87 17.58
N ILE A 146 8.76 2.07 16.38
CA ILE A 146 9.02 3.24 15.52
C ILE A 146 8.06 4.38 15.86
N HIS A 147 6.77 4.09 15.90
CA HIS A 147 5.76 5.10 16.16
C HIS A 147 5.50 5.31 17.66
N ARG A 148 5.72 4.28 18.49
CA ARG A 148 5.52 4.32 19.95
C ARG A 148 4.12 4.82 20.33
N LEU A 149 3.11 4.36 19.61
CA LEU A 149 1.74 4.79 19.86
C LEU A 149 1.24 4.24 21.19
N THR A 150 0.50 5.05 21.95
CA THR A 150 -0.26 4.60 23.12
C THR A 150 -1.57 3.95 22.68
N ASP A 151 -2.24 3.24 23.60
CA ASP A 151 -3.53 2.62 23.33
C ASP A 151 -4.60 3.63 22.87
N GLU A 152 -4.69 4.77 23.55
CA GLU A 152 -5.60 5.86 23.16
C GLU A 152 -5.31 6.39 21.75
N ALA A 153 -4.02 6.59 21.43
CA ALA A 153 -3.61 7.10 20.13
C ALA A 153 -3.86 6.08 19.02
N PHE A 154 -3.69 4.78 19.30
CA PHE A 154 -3.96 3.71 18.35
C PHE A 154 -5.46 3.55 18.08
N ASN A 155 -6.30 3.61 19.13
CA ASN A 155 -7.76 3.56 18.98
C ASN A 155 -8.29 4.78 18.21
N TRP A 156 -7.76 5.97 18.49
CA TRP A 156 -8.05 7.18 17.71
C TRP A 156 -7.65 7.03 16.24
N LEU A 157 -6.44 6.51 15.99
CA LEU A 157 -5.93 6.30 14.63
C LEU A 157 -6.82 5.33 13.83
N CYS A 158 -7.26 4.22 14.44
CA CYS A 158 -8.17 3.28 13.79
C CYS A 158 -9.50 3.92 13.41
N GLY A 159 -10.09 4.73 14.30
CA GLY A 159 -11.34 5.45 14.02
C GLY A 159 -11.19 6.52 12.94
N GLU A 160 -10.07 7.24 12.92
CA GLU A 160 -9.79 8.23 11.88
C GLU A 160 -9.57 7.56 10.52
N ILE A 161 -8.86 6.43 10.45
CA ILE A 161 -8.70 5.65 9.21
C ILE A 161 -10.07 5.19 8.69
N GLU A 162 -10.92 4.65 9.56
CA GLU A 162 -12.28 4.22 9.20
C GLU A 162 -13.09 5.39 8.61
N THR A 163 -13.07 6.54 9.29
CA THR A 163 -13.78 7.75 8.86
C THR A 163 -13.28 8.26 7.51
N ARG A 164 -11.96 8.34 7.32
CA ARG A 164 -11.33 8.79 6.06
C ARG A 164 -11.61 7.83 4.92
N PHE A 165 -11.62 6.53 5.19
CA PHE A 165 -11.93 5.52 4.18
C PHE A 165 -13.39 5.62 3.73
N GLN A 166 -14.33 5.80 4.66
CA GLN A 166 -15.73 5.99 4.33
C GLN A 166 -15.96 7.28 3.51
N GLN A 167 -15.26 8.37 3.86
CA GLN A 167 -15.31 9.62 3.08
C GLN A 167 -14.72 9.48 1.68
N ALA A 168 -13.75 8.58 1.48
CA ALA A 168 -13.14 8.34 0.18
C ALA A 168 -14.01 7.47 -0.75
N GLN A 169 -15.14 6.96 -0.28
CA GLN A 169 -16.06 6.21 -1.13
C GLN A 169 -16.78 7.13 -2.11
N VAL A 170 -16.83 6.69 -3.38
CA VAL A 170 -17.53 7.39 -4.45
C VAL A 170 -19.03 7.42 -4.16
N GLN A 171 -19.66 8.57 -4.40
CA GLN A 171 -21.09 8.74 -4.16
C GLN A 171 -21.91 8.03 -5.23
N ALA A 172 -22.99 7.36 -4.82
CA ALA A 172 -23.89 6.71 -5.76
C ALA A 172 -24.59 7.76 -6.65
N GLY A 173 -24.68 7.48 -7.95
CA GLY A 173 -25.30 8.38 -8.92
C GLY A 173 -24.37 9.47 -9.47
N GLU A 174 -23.09 9.46 -9.12
CA GLU A 174 -22.10 10.36 -9.71
C GLU A 174 -21.91 10.09 -11.22
N MET A 175 -21.84 11.16 -12.01
CA MET A 175 -21.73 11.10 -13.48
C MET A 175 -20.30 10.78 -13.94
N VAL A 176 -19.83 9.58 -13.62
CA VAL A 176 -18.45 9.12 -13.87
C VAL A 176 -18.04 9.18 -15.35
N GLY A 177 -18.98 9.01 -16.29
CA GLY A 177 -18.69 9.03 -17.72
C GLY A 177 -18.23 10.41 -18.22
N ALA A 178 -18.92 11.48 -17.80
CA ALA A 178 -18.56 12.84 -18.18
C ALA A 178 -17.25 13.28 -17.52
N LEU A 179 -17.07 12.95 -16.23
CA LEU A 179 -15.84 13.22 -15.48
C LEU A 179 -14.63 12.51 -16.11
N ALA A 180 -14.76 11.22 -16.43
CA ALA A 180 -13.69 10.45 -17.07
C ALA A 180 -13.33 11.03 -18.45
N ALA A 181 -14.32 11.45 -19.24
CA ALA A 181 -14.07 12.08 -20.54
C ALA A 181 -13.30 13.40 -20.41
N GLN A 182 -13.65 14.24 -19.43
CA GLN A 182 -12.95 15.51 -19.15
C GLN A 182 -11.53 15.26 -18.63
N SER A 183 -11.35 14.35 -17.68
CA SER A 183 -10.03 14.01 -17.10
C SER A 183 -9.04 13.51 -18.15
N LEU A 184 -9.52 12.91 -19.24
CA LEU A 184 -8.68 12.51 -20.37
C LEU A 184 -8.49 13.65 -21.39
N GLY A 185 -9.52 14.46 -21.62
CA GLY A 185 -9.52 15.56 -22.59
C GLY A 185 -8.64 16.75 -22.19
N GLU A 186 -8.65 17.15 -20.92
CA GLU A 186 -7.83 18.26 -20.40
C GLU A 186 -6.33 18.08 -20.66
N PRO A 187 -5.67 16.98 -20.24
CA PRO A 187 -4.25 16.77 -20.51
C PRO A 187 -3.96 16.61 -22.01
N ALA A 188 -4.91 16.10 -22.80
CA ALA A 188 -4.73 15.96 -24.25
C ALA A 188 -4.48 17.32 -24.94
N THR A 189 -5.06 18.41 -24.44
CA THR A 189 -4.78 19.76 -24.94
C THR A 189 -3.33 20.18 -24.69
N GLN A 190 -2.78 19.81 -23.53
CA GLN A 190 -1.39 20.10 -23.15
C GLN A 190 -0.37 19.24 -23.92
N MET A 191 -0.75 18.03 -24.31
CA MET A 191 0.11 17.11 -25.07
C MET A 191 0.34 17.50 -26.53
N THR A 192 -0.33 18.54 -27.04
CA THR A 192 -0.21 18.98 -28.45
C THR A 192 1.15 19.58 -28.81
N LEU A 193 1.87 20.18 -27.84
CA LEU A 193 3.08 20.97 -28.12
C LEU A 193 4.41 20.29 -27.73
N ASN A 194 4.40 19.18 -26.97
CA ASN A 194 5.60 18.59 -26.35
C ASN A 194 6.13 17.28 -26.99
N THR A 195 5.79 16.97 -28.24
CA THR A 195 6.00 15.62 -28.81
C THR A 195 7.35 15.36 -29.50
N PHE A 196 8.21 16.38 -29.68
CA PHE A 196 9.38 16.26 -30.57
C PHE A 196 10.73 16.02 -29.88
N HIS A 197 10.80 16.03 -28.55
CA HIS A 197 12.07 15.93 -27.82
C HIS A 197 12.07 14.80 -26.78
N TYR A 198 11.97 13.55 -27.24
CA TYR A 198 12.47 12.43 -26.43
C TYR A 198 13.94 12.23 -26.80
N ALA A 199 14.82 13.04 -26.20
CA ALA A 199 16.26 12.95 -26.43
C ALA A 199 16.79 11.61 -25.90
N GLY A 200 17.42 10.80 -26.77
CA GLY A 200 18.09 9.55 -26.38
C GLY A 200 17.61 8.26 -27.07
N VAL A 201 16.64 8.30 -27.99
CA VAL A 201 16.19 7.10 -28.74
C VAL A 201 16.53 7.25 -30.23
N SER A 202 17.60 6.59 -30.67
CA SER A 202 18.35 6.92 -31.89
C SER A 202 17.69 6.63 -33.25
N ALA A 203 16.44 6.13 -33.35
CA ALA A 203 15.93 5.72 -34.67
C ALA A 203 14.40 5.69 -34.88
N LYS A 204 13.56 6.07 -33.91
CA LYS A 204 12.11 5.84 -34.03
C LYS A 204 11.29 7.10 -33.74
N ASN A 205 10.88 7.78 -34.81
CA ASN A 205 9.81 8.78 -34.75
C ASN A 205 8.49 8.05 -34.50
N VAL A 206 8.18 7.76 -33.23
CA VAL A 206 6.86 7.23 -32.85
C VAL A 206 5.87 8.39 -32.87
N THR A 207 4.68 8.19 -33.43
CA THR A 207 3.60 9.18 -33.30
C THR A 207 3.24 9.33 -31.82
N LEU A 208 3.42 10.53 -31.28
CA LEU A 208 3.08 10.91 -29.90
C LEU A 208 1.99 12.00 -29.90
N GLY A 209 1.43 12.27 -28.72
CA GLY A 209 0.44 13.35 -28.51
C GLY A 209 -0.90 13.11 -29.19
N VAL A 210 -1.55 14.20 -29.62
CA VAL A 210 -2.92 14.17 -30.18
C VAL A 210 -3.06 13.30 -31.44
N PRO A 211 -2.12 13.27 -32.40
CA PRO A 211 -2.19 12.35 -33.53
C PRO A 211 -2.29 10.89 -33.10
N ARG A 212 -1.56 10.49 -32.06
CA ARG A 212 -1.61 9.13 -31.50
C ARG A 212 -2.92 8.86 -30.78
N LEU A 213 -3.40 9.83 -30.00
CA LEU A 213 -4.69 9.71 -29.31
C LEU A 213 -5.83 9.49 -30.30
N LYS A 214 -5.86 10.24 -31.41
CA LYS A 214 -6.86 10.09 -32.48
C LYS A 214 -6.82 8.71 -33.13
N GLU A 215 -5.64 8.14 -33.33
CA GLU A 215 -5.48 6.78 -33.89
C GLU A 215 -6.03 5.70 -32.93
N ILE A 216 -5.77 5.84 -31.63
CA ILE A 216 -6.22 4.89 -30.60
C ILE A 216 -7.74 4.96 -30.44
N ILE A 217 -8.31 6.16 -30.29
CA ILE A 217 -9.76 6.35 -30.08
C ILE A 217 -10.56 5.83 -31.29
N ASN A 218 -10.11 6.09 -32.52
CA ASN A 218 -10.80 5.65 -33.72
C ASN A 218 -10.46 4.20 -34.14
N VAL A 219 -9.57 3.51 -33.41
CA VAL A 219 -9.12 2.15 -33.70
C VAL A 219 -8.71 2.01 -35.18
N SER A 220 -7.78 2.88 -35.62
CA SER A 220 -7.36 2.93 -37.03
C SER A 220 -6.74 1.61 -37.51
N LYS A 221 -7.21 1.09 -38.65
CA LYS A 221 -6.68 -0.15 -39.26
C LYS A 221 -5.23 -0.04 -39.74
N LYS A 222 -4.75 1.17 -40.04
CA LYS A 222 -3.38 1.43 -40.53
C LYS A 222 -2.76 2.56 -39.69
N PRO A 223 -2.07 2.25 -38.57
CA PRO A 223 -1.39 3.26 -37.76
C PRO A 223 -0.19 3.84 -38.53
N LYS A 224 0.11 5.13 -38.34
CA LYS A 224 1.18 5.81 -39.09
C LYS A 224 2.58 5.26 -38.79
N THR A 225 2.84 4.85 -37.56
CA THR A 225 4.15 4.36 -37.12
C THR A 225 4.02 3.00 -36.40
N PRO A 226 3.82 1.90 -37.14
CA PRO A 226 3.75 0.58 -36.53
C PRO A 226 5.10 0.22 -35.87
N SER A 227 5.04 -0.32 -34.66
CA SER A 227 6.23 -0.70 -33.91
C SER A 227 6.00 -2.02 -33.18
N LEU A 228 7.05 -2.81 -33.05
CA LEU A 228 7.06 -4.05 -32.29
C LEU A 228 8.31 -4.07 -31.41
N THR A 229 8.13 -4.45 -30.14
CA THR A 229 9.21 -4.63 -29.17
C THR A 229 9.37 -6.13 -28.93
N VAL A 230 10.50 -6.69 -29.35
CA VAL A 230 10.85 -8.11 -29.11
C VAL A 230 11.74 -8.19 -27.89
N TYR A 231 11.31 -8.94 -26.88
CA TYR A 231 12.18 -9.30 -25.75
C TYR A 231 12.91 -10.60 -26.04
N LEU A 232 14.21 -10.62 -25.77
CA LEU A 232 15.04 -11.81 -25.92
C LEU A 232 15.12 -12.58 -24.61
N THR A 233 15.27 -13.90 -24.68
CA THR A 233 15.37 -14.79 -23.51
C THR A 233 16.70 -15.54 -23.50
N GLY A 234 17.10 -16.04 -22.33
CA GLY A 234 18.24 -16.94 -22.19
C GLY A 234 19.60 -16.30 -22.46
N GLN A 235 20.46 -16.99 -23.22
CA GLN A 235 21.83 -16.55 -23.48
C GLN A 235 21.89 -15.30 -24.37
N ALA A 236 20.95 -15.14 -25.32
CA ALA A 236 20.89 -14.00 -26.23
C ALA A 236 20.70 -12.66 -25.48
N LEU A 237 19.90 -12.66 -24.39
CA LEU A 237 19.71 -11.47 -23.54
C LEU A 237 21.00 -11.10 -22.79
N LYS A 238 21.77 -12.10 -22.33
CA LYS A 238 23.01 -11.88 -21.57
C LYS A 238 24.14 -11.30 -22.43
N ILE A 239 24.19 -11.67 -23.71
CA ILE A 239 25.21 -11.19 -24.65
C ILE A 239 24.98 -9.71 -25.02
N LEU A 240 23.72 -9.26 -25.09
CA LEU A 240 23.38 -7.88 -25.46
C LEU A 240 23.43 -6.87 -24.30
N ASN A 241 23.40 -7.34 -23.05
CA ASN A 241 23.45 -6.51 -21.86
C ASN A 241 24.86 -6.37 -21.25
N ASN A 242 25.86 -7.08 -21.80
CA ASN A 242 27.29 -6.94 -21.49
C ASN A 242 27.95 -6.05 -22.53
#